data_AF-A0A9N8W4N5-F1
#
_entry.id   AF-A0A9N8W4N5-F1
#
_cell.length_a   1.000
_cell.length_b   1.000
_cell.length_c   1.000
_cell.angle_alpha   90.00
_cell.angle_beta   90.00
_cell.angle_gamma   90.00
#
_symmetry.space_group_name_H-M   'P 1'
#
loop_
_entity.id
_entity.type
_entity.pdbx_description
1 polymer ?
#
loop_
_entity_poly.entity_id
_entity_poly.type
_entity_poly.pdbx_seq_one_letter_code
_entity_poly.pdbx_strand_id
1 'polypeptide(L)'
;MASKDQDKNPSELTDSNDFNEKLLQRADKPVTIPEIEKPKLKAPKDIVRNVQGSGEFHVYRAHRRREYTRLKIMEEEARKEDDNDGNDECIESDDEKNE
;
A
#
# COMPACT_ATOMS: atom_id res chain seq x y z
N MET A 1 -7.50 -9.89 59.28
CA MET A 1 -8.24 -9.88 58.01
C MET A 1 -7.95 -8.54 57.34
N ALA A 2 -7.13 -8.52 56.30
CA ALA A 2 -6.92 -7.36 55.44
C ALA A 2 -6.36 -7.88 54.12
N SER A 3 -7.26 -8.32 53.24
CA SER A 3 -6.91 -8.70 51.87
C SER A 3 -6.64 -7.41 51.10
N LYS A 4 -5.42 -7.30 50.57
CA LYS A 4 -4.97 -6.19 49.74
C LYS A 4 -5.63 -6.33 48.37
N ASP A 5 -6.46 -5.34 48.03
CA ASP A 5 -7.11 -5.20 46.73
C ASP A 5 -6.07 -5.29 45.61
N GLN A 6 -6.28 -6.26 44.74
CA GLN A 6 -5.54 -6.43 43.49
C GLN A 6 -6.25 -5.58 42.45
N ASP A 7 -5.94 -4.29 42.39
CA ASP A 7 -6.30 -3.44 41.25
C ASP A 7 -5.50 -3.91 40.03
N LYS A 8 -6.05 -4.90 39.33
CA LYS A 8 -5.63 -5.25 37.99
C LYS A 8 -6.06 -4.09 37.08
N ASN A 9 -5.15 -3.16 36.80
CA ASN A 9 -5.36 -2.16 35.75
C ASN A 9 -5.51 -2.89 34.40
N PRO A 10 -6.68 -2.88 33.74
CA PRO A 10 -6.94 -3.68 32.55
C PRO A 10 -6.56 -2.93 31.25
N SER A 11 -5.58 -2.04 31.29
CA SER A 11 -5.38 -1.02 30.24
C SER A 11 -4.36 -1.38 29.15
N GLU A 12 -3.99 -2.64 28.98
CA GLU A 12 -3.08 -3.05 27.89
C GLU A 12 -3.77 -4.04 26.95
N LEU A 13 -4.92 -3.63 26.38
CA LEU A 13 -5.68 -4.43 25.40
C LEU A 13 -6.69 -3.58 24.61
N THR A 14 -6.35 -2.36 24.18
CA THR A 14 -7.41 -1.44 23.67
C THR A 14 -7.09 -0.57 22.45
N ASP A 15 -6.02 -0.77 21.68
CA ASP A 15 -5.80 0.09 20.50
C ASP A 15 -6.94 -0.05 19.46
N SER A 16 -7.41 -1.28 19.21
CA SER A 16 -8.51 -1.54 18.27
C SER A 16 -9.89 -1.23 18.85
N ASN A 17 -10.10 -1.47 20.16
CA ASN A 17 -11.38 -1.23 20.81
C ASN A 17 -11.64 0.26 21.03
N ASP A 18 -10.63 1.04 21.43
CA ASP A 18 -10.73 2.49 21.64
C ASP A 18 -10.97 3.25 20.32
N PHE A 19 -10.35 2.80 19.22
CA PHE A 19 -10.60 3.39 17.90
C PHE A 19 -12.07 3.24 17.46
N ASN A 20 -12.64 2.04 17.64
CA ASN A 20 -14.04 1.77 17.31
C ASN A 20 -15.00 2.61 18.17
N GLU A 21 -14.75 2.70 19.48
CA GLU A 21 -15.54 3.54 20.38
C GLU A 21 -15.53 5.02 19.96
N LYS A 22 -14.36 5.54 19.55
CA LYS A 22 -14.20 6.92 19.07
C LYS A 22 -14.93 7.19 17.75
N LEU A 23 -14.96 6.23 16.83
CA LEU A 23 -15.73 6.33 15.59
C LEU A 23 -17.23 6.32 15.87
N LEU A 24 -17.70 5.39 16.70
CA LEU A 24 -19.12 5.23 17.04
C LEU A 24 -19.70 6.44 17.79
N GLN A 25 -18.90 7.15 18.60
CA GLN A 25 -19.29 8.39 19.26
C GLN A 25 -19.67 9.53 18.29
N ARG A 26 -19.19 9.49 17.04
CA ARG A 26 -19.43 10.53 16.02
C ARG A 26 -19.84 9.94 14.67
N ALA A 27 -20.87 9.10 14.69
CA ALA A 27 -21.39 8.43 13.49
C ALA A 27 -21.83 9.40 12.36
N ASP A 28 -22.28 10.61 12.69
CA ASP A 28 -22.75 11.59 11.70
C ASP A 28 -21.61 12.28 10.91
N LYS A 29 -20.36 12.14 11.36
CA LYS A 29 -19.23 12.82 10.75
C LYS A 29 -18.66 11.96 9.62
N PRO A 30 -18.56 12.47 8.37
CA PRO A 30 -17.95 11.72 7.29
C PRO A 30 -16.47 11.45 7.61
N VAL A 31 -16.09 10.18 7.57
CA VAL A 31 -14.70 9.73 7.73
C VAL A 31 -14.02 9.77 6.37
N THR A 32 -12.86 10.42 6.30
CA THR A 32 -12.02 10.39 5.09
C THR A 32 -11.18 9.12 5.10
N ILE A 33 -11.55 8.16 4.25
CA ILE A 33 -10.73 6.96 4.02
C ILE A 33 -9.55 7.39 3.14
N PRO A 34 -8.30 7.15 3.53
CA PRO A 34 -7.16 7.46 2.69
C PRO A 34 -7.22 6.61 1.42
N GLU A 35 -7.01 7.25 0.26
CA GLU A 35 -6.90 6.53 -0.99
C GLU A 35 -5.58 5.74 -1.02
N ILE A 36 -5.64 4.49 -1.46
CA ILE A 36 -4.44 3.66 -1.60
C ILE A 36 -3.60 4.24 -2.73
N GLU A 37 -2.44 4.81 -2.40
CA GLU A 37 -1.53 5.37 -3.40
C GLU A 37 -0.91 4.25 -4.23
N LYS A 38 -1.37 4.08 -5.47
CA LYS A 38 -0.65 3.28 -6.46
C LYS A 38 0.72 3.92 -6.75
N PRO A 39 1.80 3.15 -6.92
CA PRO A 39 3.11 3.70 -7.23
C PRO A 39 3.09 4.37 -8.62
N LYS A 40 2.99 5.70 -8.66
CA LYS A 40 2.93 6.46 -9.93
C LYS A 40 4.33 6.82 -10.41
N LEU A 41 4.70 6.32 -11.59
CA LEU A 41 5.87 6.79 -12.31
C LEU A 41 5.60 8.16 -12.94
N LYS A 42 6.57 9.08 -12.81
CA LYS A 42 6.48 10.38 -13.50
C LYS A 42 6.67 10.15 -15.00
N ALA A 43 5.76 10.69 -15.80
CA ALA A 43 5.89 10.67 -17.25
C ALA A 43 7.22 11.29 -17.70
N PRO A 44 7.85 10.77 -18.77
CA PRO A 44 8.99 11.42 -19.41
C PRO A 44 8.64 12.87 -19.78
N LYS A 45 9.64 13.77 -19.76
CA LYS A 45 9.44 15.14 -20.25
C LYS A 45 9.45 15.14 -21.78
N ASP A 46 8.48 15.81 -22.40
CA ASP A 46 8.36 15.86 -23.86
C ASP A 46 9.51 16.59 -24.55
N ILE A 47 10.03 17.66 -23.95
CA ILE A 47 11.12 18.46 -24.53
C ILE A 47 12.26 18.61 -23.52
N VAL A 48 13.42 18.06 -23.87
CA VAL A 48 14.67 18.22 -23.11
C VAL A 48 15.44 19.41 -23.71
N ARG A 49 15.49 20.52 -22.98
CA ARG A 49 16.14 21.77 -23.45
C ARG A 49 17.68 21.76 -23.30
N ASN A 50 18.24 20.78 -22.59
CA ASN A 50 19.64 20.77 -22.16
C ASN A 50 20.38 19.54 -22.72
N VAL A 51 20.49 19.45 -24.05
CA VAL A 51 21.11 18.29 -24.73
C VAL A 51 22.64 18.32 -24.66
N GLN A 52 23.26 19.48 -24.38
CA GLN A 52 24.72 19.65 -24.39
C GLN A 52 25.23 20.24 -23.06
N GLY A 53 26.27 19.61 -22.50
CA GLY A 53 26.96 20.06 -21.28
C GLY A 53 27.74 18.93 -20.58
N SER A 54 28.67 19.28 -19.70
CA SER A 54 29.56 18.35 -18.98
C SER A 54 28.91 17.54 -17.85
N GLY A 55 27.57 17.40 -17.86
CA GLY A 55 26.79 16.71 -16.83
C GLY A 55 26.33 15.30 -17.20
N GLU A 56 26.83 14.74 -18.31
CA GLU A 56 26.35 13.47 -18.90
C GLU A 56 26.30 12.33 -17.89
N PHE A 57 27.30 12.23 -17.00
CA PHE A 57 27.29 11.20 -15.96
C PHE A 57 26.08 11.31 -15.02
N HIS A 58 25.71 12.52 -14.59
CA HIS A 58 24.55 12.71 -13.72
C HIS A 58 23.23 12.52 -14.48
N VAL A 59 23.20 12.85 -15.77
CA VAL A 59 22.06 12.58 -16.66
C VAL A 59 21.84 11.08 -16.78
N TYR A 60 22.88 10.31 -17.14
CA TYR A 60 22.83 8.84 -17.17
C TYR A 60 22.42 8.25 -15.83
N ARG A 61 23.04 8.70 -14.73
CA ARG A 61 22.74 8.22 -13.37
C ARG A 61 21.28 8.45 -12.99
N ALA A 62 20.70 9.59 -13.39
CA ALA A 62 19.30 9.91 -13.14
C ALA A 62 18.35 9.14 -14.08
N HIS A 63 18.72 8.95 -15.35
CA HIS A 63 17.96 8.17 -16.32
C HIS A 63 17.91 6.69 -15.91
N ARG A 64 19.05 6.11 -15.56
CA ARG A 64 19.17 4.72 -15.13
C ARG A 64 18.33 4.42 -13.88
N ARG A 65 18.33 5.32 -12.88
CA ARG A 65 17.44 5.16 -11.71
C ARG A 65 15.97 5.17 -12.10
N ARG A 66 15.56 6.11 -12.97
CA ARG A 66 14.16 6.19 -13.44
C ARG A 66 13.76 4.93 -14.21
N GLU A 67 14.60 4.45 -15.12
CA GLU A 67 14.31 3.25 -15.91
C GLU A 67 14.26 1.98 -15.04
N TYR A 68 15.15 1.83 -14.05
CA TYR A 68 15.07 0.68 -13.15
C TYR A 68 13.83 0.70 -12.27
N THR A 69 13.43 1.87 -11.75
CA THR A 69 12.15 1.96 -11.03
C THR A 69 10.97 1.64 -11.95
N ARG A 70 11.01 2.08 -13.21
CA ARG A 70 9.97 1.76 -14.20
C ARG A 70 9.87 0.26 -14.47
N LEU A 71 10.99 -0.38 -14.79
CA LEU A 71 11.04 -1.81 -15.07
C LEU A 71 10.59 -2.63 -13.86
N LYS A 72 11.03 -2.25 -12.65
CA LYS A 72 10.64 -2.91 -11.41
C LYS A 72 9.13 -2.84 -11.16
N ILE A 73 8.51 -1.67 -11.34
CA ILE A 73 7.05 -1.52 -11.14
C ILE A 73 6.29 -2.35 -12.18
N MET A 74 6.70 -2.32 -13.45
CA MET A 74 6.08 -3.12 -14.51
C MET A 74 6.18 -4.62 -14.25
N GLU A 75 7.32 -5.10 -13.74
CA GLU A 75 7.51 -6.51 -13.36
C GLU A 75 6.67 -6.89 -12.13
N GLU A 76 6.57 -6.01 -11.12
CA GLU A 76 5.71 -6.22 -9.95
C GLU A 76 4.21 -6.20 -10.31
N GLU A 77 3.80 -5.37 -11.27
CA GLU A 77 2.43 -5.33 -11.80
C GLU A 77 2.10 -6.61 -12.57
N ALA A 78 2.97 -7.02 -13.52
CA ALA A 78 2.78 -8.26 -14.27
C ALA A 78 2.68 -9.48 -13.34
N ARG A 79 3.57 -9.59 -12.34
CA ARG A 79 3.53 -10.68 -11.37
C ARG A 79 2.23 -10.68 -10.54
N LYS A 80 1.74 -9.50 -10.15
CA LYS A 80 0.47 -9.40 -9.42
C LYS A 80 -0.72 -9.77 -10.29
N GLU A 81 -0.69 -9.44 -11.57
CA GLU A 81 -1.71 -9.87 -12.54
C GLU A 81 -1.70 -11.40 -12.66
N ASP A 82 -0.54 -12.01 -12.88
CA ASP A 82 -0.39 -13.48 -12.92
C ASP A 82 -0.89 -14.16 -11.62
N ASP A 83 -0.51 -13.61 -10.45
CA ASP A 83 -0.93 -14.13 -9.14
C ASP A 83 -2.45 -13.99 -8.94
N ASN A 84 -3.07 -12.90 -9.41
CA ASN A 84 -4.52 -12.69 -9.31
C ASN A 84 -5.29 -13.61 -10.26
N ASP A 85 -4.86 -13.74 -11.51
CA ASP A 85 -5.47 -14.62 -12.49
C ASP A 85 -5.48 -16.08 -11.98
N GLY A 86 -4.36 -16.53 -11.39
CA GLY A 86 -4.28 -17.86 -10.76
C GLY A 86 -5.19 -18.03 -9.54
N ASN A 87 -5.39 -16.98 -8.74
CA ASN A 87 -6.33 -17.01 -7.61
C ASN A 87 -7.78 -17.09 -8.10
N ASP A 88 -8.13 -16.34 -9.14
CA ASP A 88 -9.48 -16.36 -9.73
C ASP A 88 -9.80 -17.74 -10.32
N GLU A 89 -8.85 -18.37 -11.04
CA GLU A 89 -8.99 -19.74 -11.54
C GLU A 89 -9.19 -20.79 -10.41
N CYS A 90 -8.52 -20.61 -9.27
CA CYS A 90 -8.66 -21.50 -8.12
C CYS A 90 -10.03 -21.33 -7.44
N ILE A 91 -10.52 -20.10 -7.32
CA ILE A 91 -11.85 -19.81 -6.74
C ILE A 91 -12.96 -20.43 -7.59
N GLU A 92 -12.90 -20.27 -8.92
CA GLU A 92 -13.87 -20.88 -9.83
C GLU A 92 -13.89 -22.42 -9.73
N SER A 93 -12.70 -23.02 -9.62
CA SER A 93 -12.56 -24.47 -9.48
C SER A 93 -13.12 -25.01 -8.16
N ASP A 94 -12.99 -24.24 -7.07
CA ASP A 94 -13.51 -24.61 -5.74
C ASP A 94 -15.03 -24.48 -5.66
N ASP A 95 -15.61 -23.47 -6.34
CA ASP A 95 -17.06 -23.29 -6.45
C ASP A 95 -17.72 -24.41 -7.28
N GLU A 96 -17.12 -24.84 -8.40
CA GLU A 96 -17.65 -25.94 -9.23
C GLU A 96 -17.60 -27.32 -8.55
N LYS A 97 -16.70 -27.52 -7.58
CA LYS A 97 -16.56 -28.80 -6.86
C LYS A 97 -17.54 -28.96 -5.70
N ASN A 98 -18.18 -27.87 -5.27
CA ASN A 98 -19.05 -27.84 -4.10
C ASN A 98 -20.56 -27.91 -4.44
N GLU A 99 -20.88 -28.19 -5.71
CA GLU A 99 -22.21 -28.53 -6.22
C GLU A 99 -22.28 -30.00 -6.65
#